data_AF-A0A526YWB0-F1
#
_entry.id   AF-A0A526YWB0-F1
#
_cell.length_a   1.000
_cell.length_b   1.000
_cell.length_c   1.000
_cell.angle_alpha   90.00
_cell.angle_beta   90.00
_cell.angle_gamma   90.00
#
_symmetry.space_group_name_H-M   'P 1'
#
loop_
_entity.id
_entity.type
_entity.pdbx_description
1 polymer ?
#
loop_
_entity_poly.entity_id
_entity_poly.type
_entity_poly.pdbx_seq_one_letter_code
_entity_poly.pdbx_strand_id
1 'polypeptide(L)'
;MAEQVFSHPELWQQLLALVLASAVVMGSPGPATISVTAVGAAFGLRGSLRYASGILLGTVAVLLVVATGITAMLTSVPTLTPLLAVASAAYILYLAFKIATAPP
;
A
#
# COMPACT_ATOMS: atom_id res chain seq x y z
N MET A 1 8.15 -25.62 -25.15
CA MET A 1 7.44 -25.15 -23.95
C MET A 1 7.26 -23.63 -23.89
N ALA A 2 8.23 -22.80 -24.31
CA ALA A 2 8.05 -21.34 -24.35
C ALA A 2 6.98 -20.88 -25.38
N GLU A 3 6.87 -21.56 -26.53
CA GLU A 3 5.92 -21.15 -27.59
C GLU A 3 4.44 -21.33 -27.24
N GLN A 4 4.11 -22.24 -26.30
CA GLN A 4 2.75 -22.43 -25.80
C GLN A 4 2.29 -21.31 -24.86
N VAL A 5 3.22 -20.65 -24.16
CA VAL A 5 2.91 -19.54 -23.25
C VAL A 5 2.45 -18.30 -24.04
N PHE A 6 3.05 -18.04 -25.21
CA PHE A 6 2.69 -16.88 -26.02
C PHE A 6 1.41 -17.04 -26.85
N SER A 7 0.80 -18.23 -26.85
CA SER A 7 -0.43 -18.51 -27.63
C SER A 7 -1.72 -18.22 -26.86
N HIS A 8 -1.64 -17.91 -25.55
CA HIS A 8 -2.82 -17.61 -24.73
C HIS A 8 -3.08 -16.10 -24.71
N PRO A 9 -4.12 -15.58 -25.40
CA PRO A 9 -4.44 -14.14 -25.39
C PRO A 9 -4.73 -13.62 -23.97
N GLU A 10 -5.21 -14.49 -23.07
CA GLU A 10 -5.42 -14.22 -21.64
C GLU A 10 -4.13 -13.78 -20.91
N LEU A 11 -2.97 -14.35 -21.24
CA LEU A 11 -1.71 -13.99 -20.57
C LEU A 11 -1.30 -12.55 -20.91
N TRP A 12 -1.43 -12.16 -22.17
CA TRP A 12 -1.23 -10.77 -22.57
C TRP A 12 -2.22 -9.86 -21.88
N GLN A 13 -3.49 -10.27 -21.77
CA GLN A 13 -4.51 -9.53 -21.05
C GLN A 13 -4.28 -9.40 -19.53
N GLN A 14 -3.58 -10.35 -18.91
CA GLN A 14 -3.20 -10.26 -17.52
C GLN A 14 -1.97 -9.37 -17.33
N LEU A 15 -0.97 -9.51 -18.21
CA LEU A 15 0.25 -8.70 -18.14
C LEU A 15 -0.03 -7.23 -18.38
N LEU A 16 -0.81 -6.90 -19.41
CA LEU A 16 -1.13 -5.50 -19.68
C LEU A 16 -1.99 -4.89 -18.57
N ALA A 17 -2.83 -5.68 -17.87
CA ALA A 17 -3.65 -5.22 -16.76
C ALA A 17 -2.78 -5.00 -15.51
N LEU A 18 -1.86 -5.94 -15.25
CA LEU A 18 -0.86 -5.81 -14.21
C LEU A 18 0.02 -4.57 -14.43
N VAL A 19 0.53 -4.36 -15.64
CA VAL A 19 1.37 -3.20 -15.99
C VAL A 19 0.60 -1.90 -15.82
N LEU A 20 -0.63 -1.81 -16.33
CA LEU A 20 -1.44 -0.59 -16.19
C LEU A 20 -1.81 -0.31 -14.73
N ALA A 21 -2.28 -1.32 -13.99
CA ALA A 21 -2.64 -1.16 -12.58
C ALA A 21 -1.42 -0.80 -11.72
N SER A 22 -0.30 -1.50 -11.89
CA SER A 22 0.94 -1.22 -11.16
C SER A 22 1.50 0.16 -11.54
N ALA A 23 1.44 0.58 -12.79
CA ALA A 23 1.88 1.92 -13.20
C ALA A 23 1.07 3.02 -12.50
N VAL A 24 -0.26 2.88 -12.41
CA VAL A 24 -1.11 3.85 -11.70
C VAL A 24 -0.79 3.87 -10.20
N VAL A 25 -0.69 2.69 -9.58
CA VAL A 25 -0.44 2.55 -8.14
C VAL A 25 0.96 3.03 -7.75
N MET A 26 1.99 2.63 -8.49
CA MET A 26 3.39 3.02 -8.24
C MET A 26 3.67 4.47 -8.64
N GLY A 27 2.97 4.97 -9.67
CA GLY A 27 3.08 6.35 -10.14
C GLY A 27 2.52 7.37 -9.16
N SER A 28 1.58 6.97 -8.29
CA SER A 28 1.14 7.81 -7.16
C SER A 28 2.13 7.66 -5.98
N PRO A 29 3.01 8.64 -5.70
CA PRO A 29 3.89 8.55 -4.54
C PRO A 29 3.04 8.53 -3.27
N GLY A 30 2.98 7.37 -2.62
CA GLY A 30 2.18 7.19 -1.41
C GLY A 30 2.77 7.92 -0.20
N PRO A 31 1.99 8.06 0.89
CA PRO A 31 2.43 8.74 2.12
C PRO A 31 3.71 8.14 2.70
N ALA A 32 3.87 6.81 2.63
CA ALA A 32 5.07 6.12 3.11
C ALA A 32 6.32 6.54 2.31
N THR A 33 6.23 6.54 0.97
CA THR A 33 7.34 6.93 0.08
C THR A 33 7.73 8.39 0.29
N ILE A 34 6.75 9.30 0.35
CA ILE A 34 6.99 10.73 0.61
C ILE A 34 7.65 10.92 1.99
N SER A 35 7.17 10.21 3.01
CA SER A 35 7.74 10.28 4.36
C SER A 35 9.18 9.79 4.42
N VAL A 36 9.51 8.68 3.75
CA VAL A 36 10.90 8.15 3.71
C VAL A 36 11.83 9.14 3.01
N THR A 37 11.38 9.75 1.91
CA THR A 37 12.14 10.78 1.18
C THR A 37 12.34 12.02 2.05
N ALA A 38 11.31 12.50 2.74
CA ALA A 38 11.41 13.64 3.65
C ALA A 38 12.37 13.35 4.82
N VAL A 39 12.28 12.18 5.44
CA VAL A 39 13.19 11.73 6.50
C VAL A 39 14.62 11.59 5.96
N GLY A 40 14.79 11.11 4.72
CA GLY A 40 16.10 11.05 4.06
C GLY A 40 16.71 12.42 3.80
N ALA A 41 15.90 13.40 3.40
CA ALA A 41 16.33 14.77 3.22
C ALA A 41 16.69 15.47 4.55
N ALA A 42 15.93 15.21 5.62
CA ALA A 42 16.12 15.87 6.92
C ALA A 42 17.18 15.21 7.82
N PHE A 43 17.28 13.87 7.83
CA PHE A 43 18.10 13.10 8.78
C PHE A 43 19.17 12.24 8.10
N GLY A 44 19.31 12.35 6.77
CA GLY A 44 20.29 11.61 5.98
C GLY A 44 19.97 10.12 5.79
N LEU A 45 20.85 9.43 5.05
CA LEU A 45 20.61 8.06 4.59
C LEU A 45 20.44 7.06 5.74
N ARG A 46 21.27 7.12 6.79
CA ARG A 46 21.22 6.16 7.90
C ARG A 46 19.91 6.26 8.71
N GLY A 47 19.40 7.48 8.91
CA GLY A 47 18.11 7.70 9.60
C GLY A 47 16.94 7.19 8.76
N SER A 48 16.95 7.48 7.46
CA SER A 48 15.94 7.01 6.50
C SER A 48 15.91 5.48 6.38
N LEU A 49 17.06 4.80 6.35
CA LEU A 49 17.12 3.35 6.29
C LEU A 49 16.49 2.68 7.51
N ARG A 50 16.71 3.22 8.72
CA ARG A 50 16.07 2.72 9.94
C ARG A 50 14.55 2.93 9.88
N TYR A 51 14.11 4.11 9.46
CA TYR A 51 12.69 4.42 9.29
C TYR A 51 12.01 3.50 8.26
N ALA A 52 12.62 3.34 7.08
CA ALA A 52 12.14 2.44 6.04
C ALA A 52 12.09 0.98 6.51
N SER A 53 13.11 0.52 7.26
CA SER A 53 13.10 -0.83 7.84
C SER A 53 11.93 -1.03 8.81
N GLY A 54 11.58 -0.02 9.60
CA GLY A 54 10.41 -0.05 10.47
C GLY A 54 9.10 -0.17 9.69
N ILE A 55 8.94 0.59 8.61
CA ILE A 55 7.78 0.48 7.70
C ILE A 55 7.70 -0.93 7.11
N LEU A 56 8.83 -1.47 6.64
CA LEU A 56 8.88 -2.80 6.03
C LEU A 56 8.51 -3.89 7.04
N LEU A 57 9.08 -3.86 8.24
CA LEU A 57 8.77 -4.81 9.31
C LEU A 57 7.31 -4.73 9.74
N GLY A 58 6.76 -3.51 9.89
CA GLY A 58 5.34 -3.32 10.18
C GLY A 58 4.44 -3.90 9.10
N THR A 59 4.80 -3.70 7.83
CA THR A 59 4.06 -4.24 6.67
C THR A 59 4.08 -5.76 6.68
N VAL A 60 5.25 -6.38 6.88
CA VAL A 60 5.39 -7.84 6.99
C VAL A 60 4.56 -8.38 8.16
N ALA A 61 4.61 -7.74 9.32
CA ALA A 61 3.83 -8.15 10.48
C ALA A 61 2.32 -8.14 10.18
N VAL A 62 1.80 -7.09 9.55
CA VAL A 62 0.38 -7.02 9.13
C VAL A 62 0.05 -8.13 8.13
N LEU A 63 0.92 -8.37 7.14
CA LEU A 63 0.70 -9.44 6.16
C LEU A 63 0.68 -10.83 6.80
N LEU A 64 1.55 -11.09 7.79
CA LEU A 64 1.54 -12.35 8.53
C LEU A 64 0.23 -12.54 9.30
N VAL A 65 -0.24 -11.47 9.95
CA VAL A 65 -1.53 -11.46 10.67
C VAL A 65 -2.70 -11.69 9.72
N VAL A 66 -2.68 -11.07 8.54
CA VAL A 66 -3.68 -11.30 7.49
C VAL A 66 -3.63 -12.75 6.99
N ALA A 67 -2.44 -13.31 6.81
CA ALA A 67 -2.23 -14.66 6.35
C ALA A 67 -2.77 -15.73 7.31
N THR A 68 -2.95 -15.43 8.61
CA THR A 68 -3.62 -16.36 9.54
C THR A 68 -5.13 -16.49 9.30
N GLY A 69 -5.69 -15.75 8.35
CA GLY A 69 -7.12 -15.83 7.99
C GLY A 69 -8.01 -14.83 8.71
N ILE A 70 -7.45 -13.81 9.38
CA ILE A 70 -8.24 -12.75 10.03
C ILE A 70 -9.16 -12.05 9.04
N THR A 71 -8.74 -11.86 7.79
CA THR A 71 -9.57 -11.28 6.73
C THR A 71 -10.84 -12.10 6.49
N ALA A 72 -10.75 -13.44 6.54
CA ALA A 72 -11.91 -14.30 6.37
C ALA A 72 -12.92 -14.15 7.53
N MET A 73 -12.43 -14.00 8.76
CA MET A 73 -13.27 -13.69 9.92
C MET A 73 -13.93 -12.31 9.77
N LEU A 74 -13.19 -11.32 9.28
CA LEU A 74 -13.71 -9.97 9.05
C LEU A 74 -14.84 -9.95 8.00
N THR A 75 -14.69 -10.74 6.93
CA THR A 75 -15.71 -10.88 5.88
C THR A 75 -16.93 -11.69 6.30
N SER A 76 -16.85 -12.47 7.39
CA SER A 76 -18.01 -13.21 7.92
C SER A 76 -19.09 -12.29 8.50
N VAL A 77 -18.71 -11.08 8.92
CA VAL A 77 -19.62 -10.04 9.40
C VAL A 77 -19.74 -8.95 8.34
N PRO A 78 -20.85 -8.88 7.58
CA PRO A 78 -20.98 -7.99 6.43
C PRO A 78 -20.90 -6.50 6.77
N THR A 79 -21.07 -6.12 8.04
CA THR A 79 -20.98 -4.72 8.51
C THR A 79 -19.56 -4.27 8.85
N LEU A 80 -18.64 -5.18 9.21
CA LEU A 80 -17.31 -4.77 9.70
C LEU A 80 -16.43 -4.19 8.59
N THR A 81 -16.41 -4.82 7.42
CA THR A 81 -15.63 -4.36 6.26
C THR A 81 -15.97 -2.93 5.83
N PRO A 82 -17.25 -2.57 5.57
CA PRO A 82 -17.58 -1.19 5.20
C PRO A 82 -17.35 -0.20 6.35
N LEU A 83 -17.59 -0.59 7.60
CA LEU A 83 -17.33 0.28 8.75
C LEU A 83 -15.85 0.64 8.87
N LEU A 84 -14.96 -0.36 8.77
CA LEU A 84 -13.52 -0.15 8.79
C LEU A 84 -13.03 0.66 7.59
N ALA A 85 -13.61 0.45 6.41
CA ALA A 85 -13.31 1.25 5.23
C ALA A 85 -13.67 2.73 5.45
N VAL A 86 -14.88 3.01 5.95
CA VAL A 86 -15.32 4.38 6.26
C VAL A 86 -14.46 5.01 7.35
N ALA A 87 -14.15 4.27 8.43
CA ALA A 87 -13.29 4.75 9.51
C ALA A 87 -11.88 5.08 9.03
N SER A 88 -11.31 4.21 8.19
CA SER A 88 -9.98 4.42 7.60
C SER A 88 -9.96 5.61 6.66
N ALA A 89 -10.97 5.74 5.79
CA ALA A 89 -11.12 6.87 4.89
C ALA A 89 -11.25 8.19 5.66
N ALA A 90 -12.10 8.22 6.70
CA ALA A 90 -12.26 9.39 7.57
C ALA A 90 -10.94 9.77 8.25
N TYR A 91 -10.17 8.79 8.74
CA TYR A 91 -8.87 9.05 9.35
C TYR A 91 -7.84 9.61 8.36
N ILE A 92 -7.79 9.08 7.13
CA ILE A 92 -6.90 9.60 6.08
C ILE A 92 -7.30 11.02 5.68
N LEU A 93 -8.60 11.30 5.52
CA LEU A 93 -9.09 12.66 5.24
C LEU A 93 -8.75 13.63 6.38
N TYR A 94 -8.88 13.18 7.62
CA TYR A 94 -8.47 13.95 8.80
C TYR A 94 -6.96 14.27 8.77
N LEU A 95 -6.11 13.28 8.49
CA LEU A 95 -4.67 13.51 8.38
C LEU A 95 -4.33 14.45 7.22
N ALA A 96 -4.98 14.29 6.07
CA ALA A 96 -4.79 15.17 4.91
C ALA A 96 -5.14 16.61 5.25
N PHE A 97 -6.29 16.84 5.91
CA PHE A 97 -6.68 18.17 6.38
C PHE A 97 -5.65 18.74 7.37
N LYS A 98 -5.23 17.94 8.36
CA LYS A 98 -4.24 18.36 9.36
C LYS A 98 -2.90 18.76 8.74
N ILE A 99 -2.43 18.03 7.73
CA ILE A 99 -1.20 18.34 7.00
C ILE A 99 -1.37 19.62 6.17
N ALA A 100 -2.52 19.78 5.50
CA ALA A 100 -2.82 20.96 4.70
C ALA A 100 -2.95 22.26 5.52
N THR A 101 -3.38 22.16 6.79
CA THR A 101 -3.50 23.30 7.71
C THR A 101 -2.31 23.47 8.65
N ALA A 102 -1.26 22.67 8.51
CA ALA A 102 -0.08 22.76 9.38
C ALA A 102 0.66 24.10 9.13
N PRO A 103 1.03 24.85 10.18
CA PRO A 103 1.85 26.04 10.02
C PRO A 103 3.26 25.68 9.49
N PRO A 104 3.89 26.57 8.69
CA PRO A 104 5.18 26.34 8.05
C PRO A 104 6.35 26.26 9.04
#